data_AF-A0A9E2QLJ4-F1
#
_entry.id   AF-A0A9E2QLJ4-F1
#
_cell.length_a   1.000
_cell.length_b   1.000
_cell.length_c   1.000
_cell.angle_alpha   90.00
_cell.angle_beta   90.00
_cell.angle_gamma   90.00
#
_symmetry.space_group_name_H-M   'P 1'
#
loop_
_entity.id
_entity.type
_entity.pdbx_description
1 polymer ?
#
loop_
_entity_poly.entity_id
_entity_poly.type
_entity_poly.pdbx_seq_one_letter_code
_entity_poly.pdbx_strand_id
1 'polypeptide(L)'
;MKHLLFDISKTRQKTGFSKEEVMTQTRSSINYNGEKISPKADGHIGSCDKFSGGSFLTLTITVPNNGSVLLFEKDREGLREIRSPLSETDKSLTYQRKFLLCNDTSGGPMSGWLYPRMKHNNSNFVYIVEFKPNGYFRMYEVGFMSQNENLFFAKQFVREGFAEKESFLEGLTPRSKNDIPDLHLEDNVARIIWFNLLSGVGCLMTRRLAIRIHWSELIAMRTRLKFLCPGDYLVYNRLGPSSDPRTKFEFEVAGGAMKVKEKPSLMAVGQALSLLKTKTTKTLGLTGAKGMAFAKLQSIFDL
;
A
#
# COMPACT_ATOMS: atom_id res chain seq x y z
N MET A 1 19.43 13.60 6.62
CA MET A 1 18.70 12.35 6.92
C MET A 1 19.58 11.56 7.89
N LYS A 2 19.25 11.52 9.19
CA LYS A 2 20.05 10.77 10.18
C LYS A 2 19.72 9.28 10.00
N HIS A 3 20.70 8.48 9.60
CA HIS A 3 20.54 7.03 9.52
C HIS A 3 20.33 6.48 10.93
N LEU A 4 19.18 5.85 11.18
CA LEU A 4 18.95 5.03 12.37
C LEU A 4 19.89 3.82 12.29
N LEU A 5 21.05 3.92 12.94
CA LEU A 5 21.93 2.78 13.22
C LEU A 5 21.36 2.06 14.43
N PHE A 6 20.79 0.88 14.21
CA PHE A 6 20.41 -0.02 15.30
C PHE A 6 21.63 -0.81 15.75
N ASP A 7 21.95 -0.73 17.04
CA ASP A 7 22.95 -1.59 17.67
C ASP A 7 22.30 -2.93 18.05
N ILE A 8 22.31 -3.88 17.10
CA ILE A 8 21.69 -5.21 17.20
C ILE A 8 22.50 -6.14 18.13
N SER A 9 23.69 -5.72 18.57
CA SER A 9 24.53 -6.52 19.47
C SER A 9 23.85 -6.84 20.80
N LYS A 10 22.83 -6.06 21.20
CA LYS A 10 22.07 -6.24 22.45
C LYS A 10 20.89 -7.21 22.35
N THR A 11 20.47 -7.62 21.14
CA THR A 11 19.29 -8.47 20.94
C THR A 11 19.61 -9.98 20.82
N ARG A 12 20.86 -10.39 21.09
CA ARG A 12 21.27 -11.80 21.13
C ARG A 12 20.74 -12.48 22.41
N GLN A 13 19.44 -12.72 22.49
CA GLN A 13 18.87 -13.73 23.39
C GLN A 13 18.36 -14.92 22.59
N LYS A 14 18.82 -16.11 23.00
CA LYS A 14 18.49 -17.43 22.46
C LYS A 14 16.97 -17.61 22.38
N THR A 15 16.41 -17.61 21.18
CA THR A 15 15.03 -18.05 20.96
C THR A 15 15.03 -19.20 19.95
N GLY A 16 14.71 -20.40 20.45
CA GLY A 16 14.68 -21.65 19.70
C GLY A 16 13.34 -21.88 19.00
N PHE A 17 12.89 -20.94 18.17
CA PHE A 17 11.65 -21.09 17.41
C PHE A 17 11.91 -21.39 15.94
N SER A 18 11.09 -22.28 15.37
CA SER A 18 11.11 -22.61 13.95
C SER A 18 10.54 -21.45 13.10
N LYS A 19 10.89 -21.41 11.81
CA LYS A 19 10.56 -20.31 10.88
C LYS A 19 9.05 -20.09 10.71
N GLU A 20 8.23 -21.13 10.90
CA GLU A 20 6.77 -21.14 10.72
C GLU A 20 5.99 -20.68 11.97
N GLU A 21 6.57 -20.78 13.18
CA GLU A 21 5.85 -20.46 14.43
C GLU A 21 5.69 -18.97 14.72
N VAL A 22 6.49 -18.09 14.10
CA VAL A 22 6.49 -16.66 14.46
C VAL A 22 5.32 -15.91 13.80
N MET A 23 4.90 -16.27 12.58
CA MET A 23 3.78 -15.57 11.93
C MET A 23 2.42 -15.89 12.55
N THR A 24 2.27 -17.03 13.22
CA THR A 24 1.04 -17.44 13.91
C THR A 24 0.78 -16.68 15.22
N GLN A 25 1.75 -15.92 15.72
CA GLN A 25 1.64 -15.26 17.03
C GLN A 25 1.26 -13.77 16.94
N THR A 26 1.54 -13.09 15.82
CA THR A 26 1.09 -11.71 15.61
C THR A 26 -0.40 -11.69 15.24
N ARG A 27 -1.24 -11.24 16.18
CA ARG A 27 -2.70 -11.13 15.98
C ARG A 27 -3.10 -9.66 15.89
N SER A 28 -3.99 -9.34 14.96
CA SER A 28 -4.61 -8.02 14.85
C SER A 28 -6.12 -8.13 14.95
N SER A 29 -6.76 -7.27 15.73
CA SER A 29 -8.22 -7.15 15.80
C SER A 29 -8.64 -5.69 15.70
N ILE A 30 -9.89 -5.48 15.29
CA ILE A 30 -10.48 -4.17 15.07
C ILE A 30 -11.72 -4.09 15.92
N ASN A 31 -11.90 -2.97 16.59
CA ASN A 31 -13.13 -2.66 17.30
C ASN A 31 -13.69 -1.31 16.84
N TYR A 32 -15.01 -1.20 16.76
CA TYR A 32 -15.75 0.03 16.52
C TYR A 32 -16.72 0.24 17.66
N ASN A 33 -16.61 1.37 18.36
CA ASN A 33 -17.41 1.65 19.55
C ASN A 33 -17.41 0.51 20.60
N GLY A 34 -16.30 -0.23 20.70
CA GLY A 34 -16.14 -1.36 21.62
C GLY A 34 -16.54 -2.72 21.04
N GLU A 35 -17.21 -2.76 19.90
CA GLU A 35 -17.62 -4.01 19.25
C GLU A 35 -16.56 -4.50 18.25
N LYS A 36 -16.25 -5.79 18.27
CA LYS A 36 -15.26 -6.39 17.37
C LYS A 36 -15.81 -6.45 15.94
N ILE A 37 -15.06 -5.89 14.99
CA ILE A 37 -15.33 -6.01 13.55
C ILE A 37 -14.40 -7.05 12.93
N SER A 38 -14.95 -7.91 12.08
CA SER A 38 -14.17 -8.84 11.27
C SER A 38 -14.06 -8.31 9.83
N PRO A 39 -12.85 -8.02 9.33
CA PRO A 39 -12.64 -7.70 7.92
C PRO A 39 -13.07 -8.84 7.02
N LYS A 40 -13.55 -8.50 5.82
CA LYS A 40 -13.68 -9.47 4.73
C LYS A 40 -12.30 -9.87 4.19
N ALA A 41 -12.28 -10.85 3.29
CA ALA A 41 -11.05 -11.35 2.68
C ALA A 41 -10.21 -10.26 1.96
N ASP A 42 -10.86 -9.22 1.42
CA ASP A 42 -10.21 -8.06 0.79
C ASP A 42 -9.90 -6.92 1.77
N GLY A 43 -10.05 -7.15 3.07
CA GLY A 43 -9.86 -6.14 4.11
C GLY A 43 -11.05 -5.19 4.30
N HIS A 44 -12.14 -5.32 3.53
CA HIS A 44 -13.32 -4.45 3.67
C HIS A 44 -13.94 -4.61 5.05
N ILE A 45 -14.11 -3.49 5.78
CA ILE A 45 -14.76 -3.48 7.10
C ILE A 45 -16.15 -2.84 7.06
N GLY A 46 -16.44 -2.00 6.07
CA GLY A 46 -17.76 -1.43 5.84
C GLY A 46 -17.72 -0.21 4.92
N SER A 47 -18.88 0.22 4.48
CA SER A 47 -19.11 1.48 3.74
C SER A 47 -19.26 2.65 4.72
N CYS A 48 -19.00 3.88 4.26
CA CYS A 48 -18.97 5.07 5.13
C CYS A 48 -20.32 5.35 5.81
N ASP A 49 -21.44 4.95 5.23
CA ASP A 49 -22.78 5.03 5.82
C ASP A 49 -22.95 4.21 7.12
N LYS A 50 -22.16 3.14 7.31
CA LYS A 50 -22.18 2.33 8.54
C LYS A 50 -21.43 2.96 9.70
N PHE A 51 -20.66 4.00 9.43
CA PHE A 51 -19.82 4.65 10.41
C PHE A 51 -20.25 6.11 10.54
N SER A 52 -20.03 6.69 11.72
CA SER A 52 -20.39 8.09 11.95
C SER A 52 -19.14 8.94 12.10
N GLY A 53 -19.12 10.13 11.50
CA GLY A 53 -18.06 11.11 11.79
C GLY A 53 -17.98 11.38 13.29
N GLY A 54 -16.77 11.45 13.83
CA GLY A 54 -16.53 11.63 15.28
C GLY A 54 -16.41 10.34 16.09
N SER A 55 -16.73 9.18 15.50
CA SER A 55 -16.54 7.87 16.11
C SER A 55 -15.08 7.39 16.06
N PHE A 56 -14.77 6.30 16.77
CA PHE A 56 -13.43 5.74 16.83
C PHE A 56 -13.36 4.31 16.31
N LEU A 57 -12.37 4.05 15.45
CA LEU A 57 -11.87 2.69 15.19
C LEU A 57 -10.69 2.41 16.12
N THR A 58 -10.66 1.24 16.73
CA THR A 58 -9.53 0.79 17.56
C THR A 58 -8.83 -0.38 16.89
N LEU A 59 -7.58 -0.19 16.50
CA LEU A 59 -6.68 -1.26 16.08
C LEU A 59 -6.01 -1.84 17.33
N THR A 60 -6.13 -3.15 17.51
CA THR A 60 -5.39 -3.88 18.54
C THR A 60 -4.40 -4.80 17.86
N ILE A 61 -3.11 -4.71 18.21
CA ILE A 61 -2.05 -5.58 17.73
C ILE A 61 -1.47 -6.30 18.94
N THR A 62 -1.49 -7.62 18.93
CA THR A 62 -0.88 -8.46 19.95
C THR A 62 0.32 -9.18 19.33
N VAL A 63 1.49 -9.02 19.93
CA VAL A 63 2.76 -9.63 19.51
C VAL A 63 3.39 -10.42 20.64
N PRO A 64 4.31 -11.36 20.37
CA PRO A 64 5.05 -12.09 21.41
C PRO A 64 5.89 -11.17 22.31
N ASN A 65 5.91 -11.44 23.61
CA ASN A 65 6.76 -10.72 24.57
C ASN A 65 8.15 -11.37 24.71
N ASN A 66 8.94 -11.38 23.64
CA ASN A 66 10.27 -12.00 23.62
C ASN A 66 11.32 -11.15 22.88
N GLY A 67 11.01 -9.90 22.57
CA GLY A 67 11.89 -8.98 21.83
C GLY A 67 12.07 -9.31 20.33
N SER A 68 11.45 -10.38 19.82
CA SER A 68 11.53 -10.75 18.40
C SER A 68 10.60 -9.91 17.52
N VAL A 69 9.68 -9.14 18.10
CA VAL A 69 8.75 -8.28 17.37
C VAL A 69 8.75 -6.88 17.95
N LEU A 70 9.02 -5.89 17.12
CA LEU A 70 8.99 -4.48 17.46
C LEU A 70 7.86 -3.78 16.70
N LEU A 71 7.25 -2.79 17.34
CA LEU A 71 6.21 -1.95 16.75
C LEU A 71 6.76 -0.54 16.53
N PHE A 72 6.46 0.05 15.38
CA PHE A 72 6.85 1.43 15.05
C PHE A 72 5.68 2.23 14.52
N GLU A 73 5.73 3.54 14.71
CA GLU A 73 4.90 4.50 13.99
C GLU A 73 5.78 5.39 13.14
N LYS A 74 5.25 5.91 12.05
CA LYS A 74 5.93 6.96 11.28
C LYS A 74 5.36 8.33 11.65
N ASP A 75 6.21 9.25 12.02
CA ASP A 75 5.89 10.66 12.19
C ASP A 75 6.65 11.52 11.17
N ARG A 76 6.74 12.83 11.42
CA ARG A 76 7.48 13.77 10.55
C ARG A 76 8.99 13.59 10.60
N GLU A 77 9.53 13.06 11.71
CA GLU A 77 10.96 12.89 11.95
C GLU A 77 11.46 11.52 11.47
N GLY A 78 10.56 10.53 11.38
CA GLY A 78 10.87 9.23 10.80
C GLY A 78 10.06 8.10 11.44
N LEU A 79 10.67 6.91 11.49
CA LEU A 79 10.11 5.78 12.24
C LEU A 79 10.50 5.90 13.71
N ARG A 80 9.50 5.84 14.59
CA ARG A 80 9.64 5.87 16.04
C ARG A 80 9.09 4.59 16.63
N GLU A 81 9.91 3.93 17.45
CA GLU A 81 9.51 2.71 18.18
C GLU A 81 8.37 3.02 19.17
N ILE A 82 7.36 2.15 19.23
CA ILE A 82 6.26 2.21 20.19
C ILE A 82 6.69 1.47 21.45
N ARG A 83 6.95 2.22 22.52
CA ARG A 83 7.35 1.66 23.81
C ARG A 83 6.23 1.64 24.86
N SER A 84 5.16 2.42 24.66
CA SER A 84 4.05 2.56 25.61
C SER A 84 2.86 3.29 24.96
N PRO A 85 1.59 3.02 25.34
CA PRO A 85 1.16 2.02 26.33
C PRO A 85 1.01 0.64 25.69
N LEU A 86 1.80 -0.33 26.15
CA LEU A 86 1.62 -1.74 25.86
C LEU A 86 1.00 -2.38 27.11
N SER A 87 -0.13 -3.08 26.97
CA SER A 87 -0.56 -3.99 28.01
C SER A 87 0.26 -5.27 27.88
N GLU A 88 0.96 -5.61 28.95
CA GLU A 88 1.95 -6.68 28.97
C GLU A 88 1.40 -7.88 29.75
N THR A 89 1.57 -9.06 29.16
CA THR A 89 1.54 -10.32 29.88
C THR A 89 2.89 -11.01 29.70
N ASP A 90 3.18 -12.03 30.51
CA ASP A 90 4.42 -12.83 30.38
C ASP A 90 4.66 -13.38 28.97
N LYS A 91 3.60 -13.50 28.14
CA LYS A 91 3.67 -14.12 26.81
C LYS A 91 3.46 -13.14 25.67
N SER A 92 2.83 -12.00 25.89
CA SER A 92 2.43 -11.11 24.80
C SER A 92 2.41 -9.63 25.18
N LEU A 93 2.78 -8.79 24.23
CA LEU A 93 2.60 -7.34 24.26
C LEU A 93 1.38 -6.98 23.42
N THR A 94 0.44 -6.23 23.98
CA THR A 94 -0.73 -5.74 23.26
C THR A 94 -0.68 -4.22 23.13
N TYR A 95 -0.68 -3.75 21.89
CA TYR A 95 -0.76 -2.36 21.51
C TYR A 95 -2.16 -2.02 21.02
N GLN A 96 -2.73 -0.93 21.54
CA GLN A 96 -4.02 -0.42 21.09
C GLN A 96 -3.89 0.99 20.54
N ARG A 97 -4.45 1.22 19.35
CA ARG A 97 -4.47 2.52 18.68
C ARG A 97 -5.88 2.92 18.30
N LYS A 98 -6.29 4.11 18.75
CA LYS A 98 -7.58 4.72 18.37
C LYS A 98 -7.39 5.66 17.19
N PHE A 99 -8.26 5.54 16.20
CA PHE A 99 -8.34 6.37 15.00
C PHE A 99 -9.67 7.10 15.03
N LEU A 100 -9.64 8.43 14.93
CA LEU A 100 -10.85 9.23 14.80
C LEU A 100 -11.32 9.13 13.36
N LEU A 101 -12.58 8.76 13.13
CA LEU A 101 -13.17 8.83 11.80
C LEU A 101 -13.63 10.27 11.54
N CYS A 102 -13.06 10.89 10.51
CA CYS A 102 -13.42 12.25 10.10
C CYS A 102 -14.18 12.20 8.78
N ASN A 103 -15.20 13.04 8.66
CA ASN A 103 -15.82 13.36 7.38
C ASN A 103 -14.98 14.39 6.66
N ASP A 104 -14.76 14.20 5.36
CA ASP A 104 -14.26 15.27 4.51
C ASP A 104 -15.40 16.27 4.24
N THR A 105 -15.23 17.50 4.70
CA THR A 105 -16.18 18.61 4.52
C THR A 105 -15.66 19.66 3.54
N SER A 106 -14.57 19.38 2.80
CA SER A 106 -13.89 20.35 1.95
C SER A 106 -14.65 20.75 0.68
N GLY A 107 -15.80 20.13 0.40
CA GLY A 107 -16.58 20.38 -0.82
C GLY A 107 -15.92 19.86 -2.10
N GLY A 108 -14.79 19.15 -1.99
CA GLY A 108 -14.11 18.51 -3.11
C GLY A 108 -14.75 17.18 -3.55
N PRO A 109 -14.14 16.47 -4.51
CA PRO A 109 -14.63 15.17 -4.99
C PRO A 109 -14.63 14.06 -3.92
N MET A 110 -13.99 14.30 -2.77
CA MET A 110 -14.00 13.42 -1.60
C MET A 110 -14.99 13.87 -0.52
N SER A 111 -15.78 14.92 -0.75
CA SER A 111 -16.77 15.43 0.20
C SER A 111 -17.73 14.31 0.62
N GLY A 112 -17.93 14.16 1.93
CA GLY A 112 -18.75 13.09 2.51
C GLY A 112 -18.03 11.76 2.75
N TRP A 113 -16.76 11.63 2.33
CA TRP A 113 -16.00 10.41 2.62
C TRP A 113 -15.55 10.40 4.08
N LEU A 114 -15.67 9.23 4.72
CA LEU A 114 -15.02 8.99 6.00
C LEU A 114 -13.59 8.53 5.77
N TYR A 115 -12.67 9.09 6.54
CA TYR A 115 -11.29 8.65 6.57
C TYR A 115 -10.78 8.58 8.00
N PRO A 116 -9.91 7.60 8.31
CA PRO A 116 -9.22 7.57 9.59
C PRO A 116 -8.24 8.75 9.63
N ARG A 117 -8.46 9.64 10.60
CA ARG A 117 -7.57 10.74 10.93
C ARG A 117 -6.93 10.48 12.27
N MET A 118 -5.67 10.88 12.39
CA MET A 118 -4.98 10.87 13.66
C MET A 118 -4.79 12.25 14.25
N LYS A 119 -4.70 12.29 15.59
CA LYS A 119 -4.22 13.45 16.31
C LYS A 119 -2.72 13.62 15.99
N HIS A 120 -2.35 14.81 15.52
CA HIS A 120 -0.97 15.26 15.26
C HIS A 120 -0.17 14.48 14.21
N ASN A 121 -0.34 14.80 12.91
CA ASN A 121 0.60 14.52 11.78
C ASN A 121 1.26 13.13 11.65
N ASN A 122 0.84 12.15 12.44
CA ASN A 122 1.40 10.82 12.45
C ASN A 122 0.75 10.01 11.32
N SER A 123 1.48 9.03 10.82
CA SER A 123 1.03 8.08 9.82
C SER A 123 -0.08 7.19 10.36
N ASN A 124 -1.16 6.99 9.58
CA ASN A 124 -2.29 6.08 9.91
C ASN A 124 -1.87 4.60 10.11
N PHE A 125 -0.57 4.32 10.17
CA PHE A 125 0.03 3.01 10.03
C PHE A 125 0.86 2.69 11.26
N VAL A 126 0.84 1.41 11.61
CA VAL A 126 1.73 0.78 12.57
C VAL A 126 2.58 -0.20 11.79
N TYR A 127 3.88 -0.09 11.93
CA TYR A 127 4.81 -1.03 11.34
C TYR A 127 5.14 -2.12 12.35
N ILE A 128 5.05 -3.36 11.92
CA ILE A 128 5.42 -4.53 12.70
C ILE A 128 6.71 -5.06 12.10
N VAL A 129 7.80 -5.04 12.87
CA VAL A 129 9.10 -5.58 12.46
C VAL A 129 9.36 -6.85 13.23
N GLU A 130 9.42 -7.97 12.52
CA GLU A 130 9.71 -9.29 13.08
C GLU A 130 11.18 -9.64 12.78
N PHE A 131 11.96 -9.86 13.83
CA PHE A 131 13.36 -10.29 13.75
C PHE A 131 13.47 -11.81 13.92
N LYS A 132 14.30 -12.42 13.08
CA LYS A 132 14.69 -13.83 13.17
C LYS A 132 16.03 -13.95 13.91
N PRO A 133 16.33 -15.10 14.55
CA PRO A 133 17.60 -15.30 15.28
C PRO A 133 18.87 -15.08 14.44
N ASN A 134 18.78 -15.19 13.11
CA ASN A 134 19.91 -15.00 12.19
C ASN A 134 20.10 -13.54 11.74
N GLY A 135 19.43 -12.56 12.36
CA GLY A 135 19.54 -11.14 12.00
C GLY A 135 18.72 -10.71 10.77
N TYR A 136 17.97 -11.64 10.19
CA TYR A 136 16.99 -11.34 9.14
C TYR A 136 15.73 -10.72 9.75
N PHE A 137 15.12 -9.75 9.08
CA PHE A 137 13.88 -9.12 9.51
C PHE A 137 12.81 -9.12 8.42
N ARG A 138 11.55 -9.09 8.84
CA ARG A 138 10.38 -8.81 7.99
C ARG A 138 9.63 -7.61 8.54
N MET A 139 9.17 -6.76 7.66
CA MET A 139 8.42 -5.56 8.01
C MET A 139 7.05 -5.60 7.37
N TYR A 140 6.01 -5.44 8.20
CA TYR A 140 4.63 -5.29 7.77
C TYR A 140 4.14 -3.90 8.12
N GLU A 141 3.23 -3.37 7.31
CA GLU A 141 2.48 -2.15 7.58
C GLU A 141 1.02 -2.54 7.83
N VAL A 142 0.46 -2.06 8.94
CA VAL A 142 -0.90 -2.37 9.37
C VAL A 142 -1.64 -1.08 9.68
N GLY A 143 -2.84 -0.92 9.14
CA GLY A 143 -3.64 0.27 9.42
C GLY A 143 -5.01 0.25 8.78
N PHE A 144 -5.67 1.40 8.88
CA PHE A 144 -6.94 1.66 8.22
C PHE A 144 -6.74 2.61 7.04
N MET A 145 -7.54 2.43 6.02
CA MET A 145 -7.59 3.33 4.88
C MET A 145 -9.02 3.47 4.35
N SER A 146 -9.26 4.54 3.60
CA SER A 146 -10.53 4.81 2.93
C SER A 146 -10.32 4.85 1.43
N GLN A 147 -11.19 4.18 0.68
CA GLN A 147 -11.18 4.17 -0.78
C GLN A 147 -12.63 4.08 -1.29
N ASN A 148 -13.04 5.02 -2.15
CA ASN A 148 -14.38 5.04 -2.75
C ASN A 148 -15.50 4.83 -1.72
N GLU A 149 -15.56 5.67 -0.68
CA GLU A 149 -16.58 5.58 0.38
C GLU A 149 -16.58 4.26 1.17
N ASN A 150 -15.51 3.47 1.08
CA ASN A 150 -15.36 2.23 1.82
C ASN A 150 -14.15 2.31 2.74
N LEU A 151 -14.29 1.78 3.95
CA LEU A 151 -13.21 1.62 4.90
C LEU A 151 -12.64 0.21 4.80
N PHE A 152 -11.31 0.14 4.83
CA PHE A 152 -10.55 -1.09 4.77
C PHE A 152 -9.57 -1.16 5.94
N PHE A 153 -9.43 -2.36 6.49
CA PHE A 153 -8.27 -2.75 7.26
C PHE A 153 -7.30 -3.43 6.32
N ALA A 154 -6.06 -2.95 6.33
CA ALA A 154 -5.02 -3.49 5.47
C ALA A 154 -3.81 -3.88 6.30
N LYS A 155 -3.30 -5.08 6.01
CA LYS A 155 -2.01 -5.59 6.45
C LYS A 155 -1.20 -5.91 5.21
N GLN A 156 -0.07 -5.24 5.04
CA GLN A 156 0.77 -5.40 3.86
C GLN A 156 2.20 -5.73 4.25
N PHE A 157 2.82 -6.64 3.51
CA PHE A 157 4.25 -6.82 3.52
C PHE A 157 4.95 -5.60 2.87
N VAL A 158 5.93 -5.02 3.57
CA VAL A 158 6.68 -3.85 3.11
C VAL A 158 8.03 -4.25 2.54
N ARG A 159 8.83 -4.96 3.34
CA ARG A 159 10.18 -5.38 2.98
C ARG A 159 10.68 -6.47 3.91
N GLU A 160 11.70 -7.19 3.46
CA GLU A 160 12.49 -8.11 4.28
C GLU A 160 13.96 -8.01 3.89
N GLY A 161 14.85 -8.45 4.77
CA GLY A 161 16.28 -8.43 4.51
C GLY A 161 17.09 -8.70 5.76
N PHE A 162 18.40 -8.67 5.64
CA PHE A 162 19.29 -8.59 6.80
C PHE A 162 19.40 -7.14 7.21
N ALA A 163 19.51 -6.88 8.52
CA ALA A 163 19.61 -5.52 9.04
C ALA A 163 20.98 -4.84 8.74
N GLU A 164 21.71 -5.32 7.73
CA GLU A 164 22.95 -4.74 7.25
C GLU A 164 22.70 -3.56 6.30
N LYS A 165 23.72 -2.71 6.20
CA LYS A 165 23.65 -1.35 5.70
C LYS A 165 23.61 -1.32 4.16
N GLU A 166 22.46 -1.58 3.55
CA GLU A 166 22.35 -1.52 2.08
C GLU A 166 22.25 -0.08 1.53
N SER A 167 23.25 0.25 0.71
CA SER A 167 23.44 1.46 -0.11
C SER A 167 22.73 1.37 -1.48
N PHE A 168 21.45 0.98 -1.51
CA PHE A 168 20.74 0.68 -2.77
C PHE A 168 20.25 1.92 -3.57
N LEU A 169 20.51 3.16 -3.10
CA LEU A 169 19.88 4.37 -3.66
C LEU A 169 20.82 5.33 -4.41
N GLU A 170 22.10 4.99 -4.61
CA GLU A 170 23.08 5.92 -5.19
C GLU A 170 23.06 6.01 -6.73
N GLY A 171 22.18 5.28 -7.43
CA GLY A 171 22.20 5.20 -8.90
C GLY A 171 21.09 5.93 -9.67
N LEU A 172 20.14 6.60 -9.00
CA LEU A 172 18.97 7.19 -9.66
C LEU A 172 19.00 8.71 -9.58
N THR A 173 19.81 9.34 -10.43
CA THR A 173 19.78 10.80 -10.65
C THR A 173 18.52 11.18 -11.44
N PRO A 174 17.72 12.15 -10.97
CA PRO A 174 16.56 12.66 -11.71
C PRO A 174 16.98 13.41 -12.99
N ARG A 175 16.27 13.21 -14.10
CA ARG A 175 16.43 13.98 -15.35
C ARG A 175 15.35 15.07 -15.41
N SER A 176 15.77 16.34 -15.41
CA SER A 176 15.02 17.52 -15.91
C SER A 176 13.49 17.37 -15.99
N LYS A 177 12.77 17.99 -15.04
CA LYS A 177 11.30 17.94 -14.83
C LYS A 177 10.39 18.26 -16.05
N ASN A 178 10.92 18.71 -17.18
CA ASN A 178 10.12 19.36 -18.22
C ASN A 178 9.93 18.56 -19.52
N ASP A 179 10.64 17.46 -19.72
CA ASP A 179 10.49 16.66 -20.94
C ASP A 179 9.73 15.37 -20.62
N ILE A 180 8.43 15.34 -20.88
CA ILE A 180 7.68 14.08 -20.89
C ILE A 180 8.17 13.29 -22.11
N PRO A 181 8.85 12.15 -21.93
CA PRO A 181 9.39 11.41 -23.05
C PRO A 181 8.24 10.89 -23.92
N ASP A 182 8.40 10.99 -25.24
CA ASP A 182 7.56 10.25 -26.18
C ASP A 182 7.72 8.75 -25.88
N LEU A 183 6.67 8.14 -25.34
CA LEU A 183 6.70 6.73 -24.98
C LEU A 183 6.55 5.90 -26.25
N HIS A 184 7.54 5.08 -26.55
CA HIS A 184 7.32 3.97 -27.46
C HIS A 184 6.35 2.97 -26.82
N LEU A 185 5.69 2.15 -27.63
CA LEU A 185 4.74 1.13 -27.15
C LEU A 185 5.35 0.24 -26.04
N GLU A 186 6.64 -0.06 -26.13
CA GLU A 186 7.38 -0.84 -25.12
C GLU A 186 7.53 -0.13 -23.77
N ASP A 187 7.54 1.21 -23.78
CA ASP A 187 7.68 2.02 -22.58
C ASP A 187 6.36 2.12 -21.81
N ASN A 188 5.21 1.75 -22.40
CA ASN A 188 3.92 1.69 -21.71
C ASN A 188 3.75 0.48 -20.77
N VAL A 189 4.82 -0.30 -20.58
CA VAL A 189 4.88 -1.44 -19.66
C VAL A 189 5.93 -1.16 -18.61
N ALA A 190 5.52 -1.22 -17.34
CA ALA A 190 6.44 -1.12 -16.23
C ALA A 190 6.28 -2.28 -15.26
N ARG A 191 7.38 -2.67 -14.63
CA ARG A 191 7.39 -3.64 -13.53
C ARG A 191 7.08 -2.92 -12.23
N ILE A 192 6.24 -3.51 -11.40
CA ILE A 192 5.93 -2.97 -10.07
C ILE A 192 7.09 -3.29 -9.15
N ILE A 193 7.76 -2.26 -8.64
CA ILE A 193 8.87 -2.43 -7.68
C ILE A 193 8.31 -2.50 -6.27
N TRP A 194 7.45 -1.56 -5.92
CA TRP A 194 6.74 -1.54 -4.64
C TRP A 194 5.42 -0.80 -4.80
N PHE A 195 4.48 -1.13 -3.93
CA PHE A 195 3.23 -0.40 -3.78
C PHE A 195 2.97 -0.27 -2.29
N ASN A 196 2.71 0.92 -1.80
CA ASN A 196 2.25 1.12 -0.44
C ASN A 196 0.72 1.14 -0.50
N LEU A 197 0.12 0.05 -0.06
CA LEU A 197 -1.32 -0.20 -0.11
C LEU A 197 -2.08 0.93 0.58
N LEU A 198 -1.58 1.38 1.73
CA LEU A 198 -2.33 2.29 2.59
C LEU A 198 -2.29 3.76 2.15
N SER A 199 -1.19 4.22 1.55
CA SER A 199 -1.14 5.50 0.83
C SER A 199 -1.70 5.37 -0.59
N GLY A 200 -1.86 4.13 -1.06
CA GLY A 200 -2.27 3.79 -2.42
C GLY A 200 -1.34 4.38 -3.49
N VAL A 201 -0.05 4.54 -3.15
CA VAL A 201 1.00 5.01 -4.05
C VAL A 201 2.01 3.87 -4.27
N GLY A 202 2.48 3.69 -5.50
CA GLY A 202 3.55 2.77 -5.83
C GLY A 202 4.64 3.36 -6.70
N CYS A 203 5.69 2.58 -6.86
CA CYS A 203 6.78 2.80 -7.80
C CYS A 203 6.75 1.71 -8.87
N LEU A 204 6.72 2.17 -10.11
CA LEU A 204 6.89 1.36 -11.30
C LEU A 204 8.26 1.64 -11.90
N MET A 205 8.86 0.63 -12.52
CA MET A 205 10.13 0.75 -13.22
C MET A 205 9.98 0.29 -14.66
N THR A 206 10.25 1.20 -15.60
CA THR A 206 10.48 0.83 -17.01
C THR A 206 11.97 0.53 -17.20
N ARG A 207 12.41 0.34 -18.45
CA ARG A 207 13.86 0.26 -18.74
C ARG A 207 14.62 1.55 -18.40
N ARG A 208 13.93 2.68 -18.30
CA ARG A 208 14.57 4.01 -18.29
C ARG A 208 14.14 4.90 -17.13
N LEU A 209 12.97 4.67 -16.55
CA LEU A 209 12.32 5.61 -15.65
C LEU A 209 11.75 4.91 -14.42
N ALA A 210 11.90 5.57 -13.27
CA ALA A 210 11.10 5.32 -12.09
C ALA A 210 9.84 6.20 -12.17
N ILE A 211 8.67 5.58 -12.08
CA ILE A 211 7.38 6.22 -12.29
C ILE A 211 6.51 6.04 -11.05
N ARG A 212 5.86 7.11 -10.61
CA ARG A 212 4.83 7.04 -9.56
C ARG A 212 3.52 6.50 -10.13
N ILE A 213 2.81 5.68 -9.37
CA ILE A 213 1.41 5.35 -9.65
C ILE A 213 0.55 5.56 -8.41
N HIS A 214 -0.65 6.11 -8.59
CA HIS A 214 -1.67 6.18 -7.56
C HIS A 214 -2.79 5.18 -7.87
N TRP A 215 -3.45 4.64 -6.84
CA TRP A 215 -4.51 3.64 -6.97
C TRP A 215 -5.68 4.12 -7.84
N SER A 216 -5.92 5.44 -7.91
CA SER A 216 -6.97 6.05 -8.73
C SER A 216 -6.80 5.73 -10.21
N GLU A 217 -5.55 5.56 -10.64
CA GLU A 217 -5.23 5.22 -12.03
C GLU A 217 -5.51 3.75 -12.34
N LEU A 218 -5.67 2.88 -11.34
CA LEU A 218 -5.95 1.48 -11.57
C LEU A 218 -7.37 1.30 -12.11
N ILE A 219 -7.48 0.80 -13.34
CA ILE A 219 -8.76 0.53 -13.98
C ILE A 219 -9.28 -0.83 -13.51
N ALA A 220 -10.54 -0.82 -13.05
CA ALA A 220 -11.42 -1.98 -12.85
C ALA A 220 -10.69 -3.27 -12.44
N MET A 221 -10.40 -3.39 -11.15
CA MET A 221 -10.01 -4.67 -10.53
C MET A 221 -11.27 -5.43 -10.10
N ARG A 222 -11.24 -6.77 -10.09
CA ARG A 222 -12.30 -7.60 -9.49
C ARG A 222 -12.56 -7.25 -8.02
N THR A 223 -11.54 -6.78 -7.31
CA THR A 223 -11.59 -6.43 -5.90
C THR A 223 -12.01 -4.98 -5.68
N ARG A 224 -12.67 -4.72 -4.56
CA ARG A 224 -13.04 -3.34 -4.14
C ARG A 224 -11.80 -2.53 -3.80
N LEU A 225 -10.86 -3.17 -3.10
CA LEU A 225 -9.54 -2.63 -2.80
C LEU A 225 -8.66 -2.73 -4.03
N LYS A 226 -8.18 -1.58 -4.53
CA LYS A 226 -7.25 -1.56 -5.66
C LYS A 226 -5.81 -1.51 -5.16
N PHE A 227 -5.00 -2.49 -5.55
CA PHE A 227 -3.61 -2.59 -5.12
C PHE A 227 -2.73 -3.32 -6.12
N LEU A 228 -1.42 -3.18 -5.95
CA LEU A 228 -0.41 -3.79 -6.80
C LEU A 228 0.53 -4.66 -5.97
N CYS A 229 0.97 -5.78 -6.55
CA CYS A 229 1.97 -6.66 -5.95
C CYS A 229 3.34 -6.36 -6.56
N PRO A 230 4.42 -6.28 -5.75
CA PRO A 230 5.78 -6.27 -6.27
C PRO A 230 6.03 -7.44 -7.22
N GLY A 231 6.74 -7.18 -8.31
CA GLY A 231 7.08 -8.19 -9.32
C GLY A 231 6.10 -8.30 -10.49
N ASP A 232 4.81 -7.99 -10.27
CA ASP A 232 3.80 -7.90 -11.33
C ASP A 232 4.17 -6.81 -12.35
N TYR A 233 3.48 -6.81 -13.49
CA TYR A 233 3.62 -5.79 -14.52
C TYR A 233 2.35 -4.93 -14.61
N LEU A 234 2.51 -3.76 -15.20
CA LEU A 234 1.44 -2.80 -15.37
C LEU A 234 1.53 -2.17 -16.76
N VAL A 235 0.42 -2.21 -17.49
CA VAL A 235 0.26 -1.50 -18.77
C VAL A 235 -0.48 -0.21 -18.49
N TYR A 236 0.07 0.93 -18.89
CA TYR A 236 -0.52 2.25 -18.64
C TYR A 236 -0.62 3.08 -19.92
N ASN A 237 -1.57 4.02 -19.95
CA ASN A 237 -1.88 4.77 -21.16
C ASN A 237 -0.84 5.84 -21.49
N ARG A 238 -0.50 6.68 -20.51
CA ARG A 238 0.48 7.76 -20.66
C ARG A 238 1.14 8.10 -19.32
N LEU A 239 2.22 8.88 -19.39
CA LEU A 239 2.81 9.54 -18.23
C LEU A 239 2.42 11.01 -18.20
N GLY A 240 2.26 11.55 -17.00
CA GLY A 240 2.22 12.98 -16.72
C GLY A 240 3.35 13.37 -15.78
N PRO A 241 3.58 14.68 -15.56
CA PRO A 241 4.46 15.14 -14.50
C PRO A 241 3.87 14.72 -13.14
N SER A 242 4.73 14.34 -12.20
CA SER A 242 4.28 13.97 -10.85
C SER A 242 3.56 15.15 -10.18
N SER A 243 2.31 14.92 -9.77
CA SER A 243 1.49 15.92 -9.08
C SER A 243 1.84 16.10 -7.61
N ASP A 244 2.62 15.20 -7.00
CA ASP A 244 2.98 15.27 -5.58
C ASP A 244 4.41 15.81 -5.38
N PRO A 245 4.57 17.09 -4.98
CA PRO A 245 5.88 17.72 -4.82
C PRO A 245 6.69 17.15 -3.65
N ARG A 246 6.09 16.34 -2.78
CA ARG A 246 6.77 15.69 -1.65
C ARG A 246 7.55 14.46 -2.09
N THR A 247 7.28 13.93 -3.29
CA THR A 247 7.98 12.77 -3.83
C THR A 247 9.11 13.18 -4.76
N LYS A 248 10.13 12.31 -4.91
CA LYS A 248 11.23 12.50 -5.86
C LYS A 248 10.90 12.00 -7.27
N PHE A 249 9.68 11.53 -7.51
CA PHE A 249 9.27 11.07 -8.83
C PHE A 249 9.09 12.26 -9.76
N GLU A 250 9.65 12.16 -10.95
CA GLU A 250 9.49 13.15 -12.01
C GLU A 250 8.19 12.89 -12.78
N PHE A 251 7.89 11.61 -13.01
CA PHE A 251 6.72 11.18 -13.78
C PHE A 251 5.75 10.36 -12.93
N GLU A 252 4.48 10.46 -13.27
CA GLU A 252 3.45 9.58 -12.76
C GLU A 252 2.57 9.01 -13.88
N VAL A 253 1.98 7.86 -13.63
CA VAL A 253 0.97 7.29 -14.52
C VAL A 253 -0.23 8.23 -14.57
N ALA A 254 -0.72 8.48 -15.78
CA ALA A 254 -1.93 9.25 -16.02
C ALA A 254 -2.80 8.58 -17.09
N GLY A 255 -4.11 8.72 -16.96
CA GLY A 255 -5.06 8.22 -17.97
C GLY A 255 -5.30 6.71 -17.88
N GLY A 256 -5.05 6.12 -16.71
CA GLY A 256 -5.41 4.75 -16.40
C GLY A 256 -4.29 3.71 -16.61
N ALA A 257 -4.40 2.64 -15.84
CA ALA A 257 -3.47 1.53 -15.75
C ALA A 257 -4.20 0.20 -15.55
N MET A 258 -3.62 -0.87 -16.08
CA MET A 258 -4.11 -2.24 -15.99
C MET A 258 -3.00 -3.16 -15.48
N LYS A 259 -3.27 -3.89 -14.39
CA LYS A 259 -2.34 -4.87 -13.84
C LYS A 259 -2.31 -6.13 -14.71
N VAL A 260 -1.12 -6.69 -14.92
CA VAL A 260 -0.91 -7.93 -15.66
C VAL A 260 0.15 -8.77 -14.92
N LYS A 261 -0.07 -10.08 -14.76
CA LYS A 261 0.83 -10.93 -13.95
C LYS A 261 2.20 -11.14 -14.59
N GLU A 262 2.22 -11.30 -15.89
CA GLU A 262 3.43 -11.56 -16.68
C GLU A 262 3.73 -10.41 -17.61
N LYS A 263 4.97 -10.33 -18.08
CA LYS A 263 5.36 -9.30 -19.04
C LYS A 263 4.57 -9.50 -20.34
N PRO A 264 3.71 -8.54 -20.74
CA PRO A 264 2.86 -8.70 -21.91
C PRO A 264 3.69 -8.61 -23.21
N SER A 265 3.23 -9.31 -24.25
CA SER A 265 3.73 -9.12 -25.61
C SER A 265 3.30 -7.77 -26.16
N LEU A 266 4.01 -7.25 -27.17
CA LEU A 266 3.69 -5.96 -27.80
C LEU A 266 2.24 -5.88 -28.31
N MET A 267 1.73 -6.99 -28.86
CA MET A 267 0.34 -7.08 -29.32
C MET A 267 -0.63 -6.92 -28.15
N ALA A 268 -0.37 -7.58 -27.01
CA ALA A 268 -1.20 -7.46 -25.81
C ALA A 268 -1.17 -6.04 -25.23
N VAL A 269 0.00 -5.36 -25.29
CA VAL A 269 0.13 -3.95 -24.91
C VAL A 269 -0.74 -3.06 -25.80
N GLY A 270 -0.68 -3.22 -27.12
CA GLY A 270 -1.51 -2.45 -28.06
C GLY A 270 -3.02 -2.60 -27.79
N GLN A 271 -3.46 -3.83 -27.52
CA GLN A 271 -4.86 -4.11 -27.15
C GLN A 271 -5.25 -3.44 -25.81
N ALA A 272 -4.40 -3.56 -24.79
CA ALA A 272 -4.62 -2.92 -23.50
C ALA A 272 -4.68 -1.39 -23.61
N LEU A 273 -3.78 -0.77 -24.37
CA LEU A 273 -3.80 0.68 -24.61
C LEU A 273 -5.08 1.14 -25.33
N SER A 274 -5.55 0.37 -26.32
CA SER A 274 -6.84 0.67 -26.97
C SER A 274 -7.99 0.68 -25.96
N LEU A 275 -8.00 -0.26 -25.00
CA LEU A 275 -9.01 -0.29 -23.94
C LEU A 275 -8.89 0.91 -23.00
N LEU A 276 -7.67 1.22 -22.52
CA LEU A 276 -7.43 2.35 -21.63
C LEU A 276 -7.92 3.67 -22.25
N LYS A 277 -7.61 3.90 -23.54
CA LYS A 277 -8.06 5.09 -24.29
C LYS A 277 -9.58 5.20 -24.36
N THR A 278 -10.27 4.09 -24.64
CA THR A 278 -11.75 4.10 -24.75
C THR A 278 -12.48 4.33 -23.43
N LYS A 279 -11.88 3.94 -22.29
CA LYS A 279 -12.46 4.19 -20.96
C LYS A 279 -12.29 5.64 -20.51
N THR A 280 -11.18 6.30 -20.87
CA THR A 280 -11.02 7.74 -20.60
C THR A 280 -12.11 8.56 -21.28
N THR A 281 -12.67 8.07 -22.39
CA THR A 281 -13.78 8.71 -23.11
C THR A 281 -15.17 8.32 -22.60
N LYS A 282 -15.31 7.27 -21.75
CA LYS A 282 -16.60 6.68 -21.38
C LYS A 282 -16.73 6.33 -19.89
N THR A 283 -16.59 7.34 -19.03
CA THR A 283 -17.29 7.38 -17.74
C THR A 283 -18.79 7.70 -17.92
N LEU A 284 -19.30 7.63 -19.16
CA LEU A 284 -20.71 7.70 -19.57
C LEU A 284 -21.07 6.39 -20.30
N GLY A 285 -21.82 5.51 -19.62
CA GLY A 285 -22.65 4.42 -20.18
C GLY A 285 -22.02 3.49 -21.24
N LEU A 286 -21.63 2.28 -20.83
CA LEU A 286 -21.36 1.18 -21.77
C LEU A 286 -22.26 -0.03 -21.47
N THR A 287 -23.22 -0.27 -22.35
CA THR A 287 -23.97 -1.53 -22.49
C THR A 287 -23.71 -2.14 -23.89
N GLY A 288 -23.77 -3.48 -24.03
CA GLY A 288 -23.67 -4.19 -25.33
C GLY A 288 -22.32 -4.85 -25.65
N ALA A 289 -22.05 -5.10 -26.95
CA ALA A 289 -20.94 -5.91 -27.48
C ALA A 289 -19.52 -5.51 -26.99
N LYS A 290 -19.33 -4.24 -26.61
CA LYS A 290 -18.08 -3.75 -26.01
C LYS A 290 -17.81 -4.35 -24.61
N GLY A 291 -18.85 -4.73 -23.88
CA GLY A 291 -18.74 -5.45 -22.61
C GLY A 291 -18.23 -6.89 -22.79
N MET A 292 -18.63 -7.57 -23.86
CA MET A 292 -18.16 -8.94 -24.15
C MET A 292 -16.68 -8.99 -24.56
N ALA A 293 -16.21 -8.01 -25.35
CA ALA A 293 -14.78 -7.89 -25.66
C ALA A 293 -13.93 -7.60 -24.41
N PHE A 294 -14.46 -6.81 -23.47
CA PHE A 294 -13.83 -6.55 -22.18
C PHE A 294 -13.74 -7.82 -21.32
N ALA A 295 -14.81 -8.63 -21.26
CA ALA A 295 -14.84 -9.90 -20.52
C ALA A 295 -13.86 -10.95 -21.08
N LYS A 296 -13.72 -11.03 -22.42
CA LYS A 296 -12.77 -11.94 -23.08
C LYS A 296 -11.30 -11.54 -22.92
N LEU A 297 -11.02 -10.25 -22.69
CA LEU A 297 -9.68 -9.76 -22.36
C LEU A 297 -9.40 -9.86 -20.85
N GLN A 298 -10.43 -9.77 -19.99
CA GLN A 298 -10.32 -10.07 -18.57
C GLN A 298 -9.76 -11.48 -18.32
N SER A 299 -10.13 -12.47 -19.14
CA SER A 299 -9.57 -13.83 -19.04
C SER A 299 -8.12 -13.96 -19.51
N ILE A 300 -7.62 -13.02 -20.32
CA ILE A 300 -6.21 -12.98 -20.76
C ILE A 300 -5.33 -12.29 -19.70
N PHE A 301 -5.89 -11.33 -18.96
CA PHE A 301 -5.14 -10.52 -18.00
C PHE A 301 -5.29 -10.96 -16.54
N ASP A 302 -5.90 -12.12 -16.26
CA ASP A 302 -6.24 -12.57 -14.91
C ASP A 302 -6.92 -11.46 -14.06
N LEU A 303 -7.71 -10.62 -14.75
CA LEU A 303 -8.41 -9.46 -14.18
C LEU A 303 -9.72 -9.85 -13.55
#